data_AF-A0A953WR21-F1
#
_entry.id   AF-A0A953WR21-F1
#
_cell.length_a   1.000
_cell.length_b   1.000
_cell.length_c   1.000
_cell.angle_alpha   90.00
_cell.angle_beta   90.00
_cell.angle_gamma   90.00
#
_symmetry.space_group_name_H-M   'P 1'
#
loop_
_entity.id
_entity.type
_entity.pdbx_description
1 polymer ?
#
loop_
_entity_poly.entity_id
_entity_poly.type
_entity_poly.pdbx_seq_one_letter_code
_entity_poly.pdbx_strand_id
1 'polypeptide(L)'
;MRADLQALATSLKARPLRDLAAARAGRTVLSAAGWSADLSRHFLDDEADSALLAHGAATGLEDAAGRLFAAEIVNPSENRPALHWALRAQSPLAGEAETVRQSVLPALEFAGKVQRGDVQCIAGTPYRSILHIGIGGSDFGPRLIADAFSDQAVPGIELRFCANVDPWDLDRALVGLDPATTLVVGVSKSFGTEETLYNLGRARTWMEAELGEAAGNQFALVTANPERANAWLAGTDAWLFDMPLSVGGRFSLWSAASLACMIYLQDGTFQSILEGAALMDDHVRSAPLETNLAMRLALLDYWNASIVGRKMRVQLAYANRLRMLPTYLQQLEMESNGKSVGPDGHPVPLPTAPALWGGEGSVGQHSYHQWLHQGSQDVPCEFILAPDLGRDAEGIVALTVHALAQAEVLANGRSLDEVKAEEPDLSDAVARQKVHAGGRASTFLYNKDFGPEAFGSLISLFEHRTYFAGHLWGLNPFDQWGVERGKTMAGRLKGAITGSSAAADPVTASLIRALG
;
A
#
# COMPACT_ATOMS: atom_id res chain seq x y z
N MET A 1 -8.96 17.60 26.10
CA MET A 1 -8.12 16.58 25.43
C MET A 1 -7.50 17.08 24.12
N ARG A 2 -8.27 17.37 23.05
CA ARG A 2 -7.66 17.86 21.77
C ARG A 2 -6.97 19.22 21.90
N ALA A 3 -7.58 20.18 22.61
CA ALA A 3 -6.96 21.48 22.89
C ALA A 3 -5.65 21.32 23.68
N ASP A 4 -5.61 20.35 24.59
CA ASP A 4 -4.41 20.04 25.39
C ASP A 4 -3.30 19.48 24.49
N LEU A 5 -3.62 18.55 23.57
CA LEU A 5 -2.67 18.06 22.57
C LEU A 5 -2.10 19.18 21.69
N GLN A 6 -2.94 20.12 21.25
CA GLN A 6 -2.51 21.27 20.44
C GLN A 6 -1.61 22.24 21.23
N ALA A 7 -1.90 22.46 22.52
CA ALA A 7 -1.06 23.26 23.40
C ALA A 7 0.32 22.60 23.59
N LEU A 8 0.35 21.28 23.84
CA LEU A 8 1.59 20.50 23.94
C LEU A 8 2.41 20.56 22.64
N ALA A 9 1.77 20.35 21.49
CA ALA A 9 2.44 20.44 20.19
C ALA A 9 3.04 21.84 19.95
N THR A 10 2.32 22.90 20.33
CA THR A 10 2.81 24.28 20.20
C THR A 10 4.06 24.52 21.05
N SER A 11 4.04 24.04 22.31
CA SER A 11 5.19 24.11 23.22
C SER A 11 6.38 23.33 22.69
N LEU A 12 6.16 22.10 22.21
CA LEU A 12 7.22 21.21 21.72
C LEU A 12 7.89 21.74 20.45
N LYS A 13 7.14 22.35 19.54
CA LYS A 13 7.70 22.96 18.32
C LYS A 13 8.63 24.14 18.58
N ALA A 14 8.58 24.75 19.76
CA ALA A 14 9.51 25.81 20.15
C ALA A 14 10.87 25.28 20.65
N ARG A 15 11.00 23.95 20.84
CA ARG A 15 12.22 23.29 21.31
C ARG A 15 13.00 22.67 20.15
N PRO A 16 14.34 22.58 20.24
CA PRO A 16 15.12 21.85 19.25
C PRO A 16 14.76 20.36 19.23
N LEU A 17 14.45 19.81 18.05
CA LEU A 17 14.11 18.39 17.90
C LEU A 17 15.25 17.47 18.38
N ARG A 18 16.51 17.87 18.17
CA ARG A 18 17.69 17.13 18.65
C ARG A 18 17.67 16.88 20.16
N ASP A 19 17.18 17.85 20.95
CA ASP A 19 17.15 17.74 22.42
C ASP A 19 16.00 16.82 22.87
N LEU A 20 14.85 16.93 22.20
CA LEU A 20 13.70 16.03 22.40
C LEU A 20 14.07 14.59 22.08
N ALA A 21 14.73 14.37 20.95
CA ALA A 21 15.17 13.05 20.51
C ALA A 21 16.23 12.46 21.46
N ALA A 22 17.19 13.26 21.91
CA ALA A 22 18.22 12.81 22.86
C ALA A 22 17.59 12.36 24.20
N ALA A 23 16.56 13.04 24.69
CA ALA A 23 15.87 12.68 25.94
C ALA A 23 15.07 11.36 25.83
N ARG A 24 14.74 10.93 24.61
CA ARG A 24 13.91 9.74 24.31
C ARG A 24 14.68 8.59 23.67
N ALA A 25 15.93 8.80 23.27
CA ALA A 25 16.76 7.83 22.57
C ALA A 25 16.76 6.45 23.26
N GLY A 26 16.43 5.40 22.50
CA GLY A 26 16.38 4.02 22.98
C GLY A 26 15.21 3.66 23.91
N ARG A 27 14.39 4.64 24.34
CA ARG A 27 13.25 4.40 25.25
C ARG A 27 11.93 4.15 24.52
N THR A 28 11.83 4.55 23.25
CA THR A 28 10.58 4.56 22.47
C THR A 28 10.65 3.61 21.29
N VAL A 29 11.33 2.49 21.46
CA VAL A 29 11.41 1.43 20.45
C VAL A 29 10.31 0.42 20.71
N LEU A 30 9.39 0.29 19.76
CA LEU A 30 8.34 -0.71 19.77
C LEU A 30 8.73 -1.85 18.85
N SER A 31 8.36 -3.09 19.16
CA SER A 31 8.67 -4.24 18.31
C SER A 31 7.51 -5.23 18.24
N ALA A 32 7.26 -5.77 17.04
CA ALA A 32 6.23 -6.76 16.78
C ALA A 32 6.52 -7.50 15.47
N ALA A 33 6.30 -8.82 15.45
CA ALA A 33 6.41 -9.65 14.25
C ALA A 33 7.68 -9.36 13.40
N GLY A 34 8.84 -9.33 14.05
CA GLY A 34 10.15 -9.08 13.41
C GLY A 34 10.46 -7.62 13.06
N TRP A 35 9.51 -6.69 13.22
CA TRP A 35 9.72 -5.27 12.97
C TRP A 35 9.95 -4.49 14.25
N SER A 36 10.78 -3.46 14.17
CA SER A 36 11.03 -2.50 15.23
C SER A 36 10.87 -1.07 14.72
N ALA A 37 10.23 -0.20 15.50
CA ALA A 37 10.05 1.21 15.16
C ALA A 37 10.62 2.12 16.25
N ASP A 38 11.55 2.99 15.88
CA ASP A 38 12.04 4.08 16.73
C ASP A 38 11.25 5.36 16.45
N LEU A 39 10.57 5.86 17.50
CA LEU A 39 9.74 7.06 17.47
C LEU A 39 10.40 8.29 18.13
N SER A 40 11.70 8.23 18.44
CA SER A 40 12.40 9.26 19.22
C SER A 40 12.53 10.59 18.47
N ARG A 41 12.64 10.56 17.14
CA ARG A 41 12.83 11.75 16.29
C ARG A 41 11.50 12.43 15.93
N HIS A 42 10.61 12.62 16.90
CA HIS A 42 9.37 13.38 16.73
C HIS A 42 9.27 14.52 17.73
N PHE A 43 8.47 15.54 17.41
CA PHE A 43 8.11 16.59 18.38
C PHE A 43 7.13 16.01 19.40
N LEU A 44 7.63 15.16 20.28
CA LEU A 44 6.90 14.37 21.25
C LEU A 44 7.79 14.19 22.48
N ASP A 45 7.29 14.54 23.67
CA ASP A 45 7.92 14.20 24.95
C ASP A 45 7.03 13.24 25.76
N ASP A 46 7.44 12.90 26.98
CA ASP A 46 6.73 11.90 27.81
C ASP A 46 5.31 12.38 28.19
N GLU A 47 5.09 13.69 28.35
CA GLU A 47 3.77 14.26 28.63
C GLU A 47 2.87 14.18 27.40
N ALA A 48 3.36 14.59 26.22
CA ALA A 48 2.61 14.50 24.99
C ALA A 48 2.32 13.05 24.57
N ASP A 49 3.27 12.12 24.76
CA ASP A 49 3.05 10.69 24.49
C ASP A 49 1.98 10.11 25.43
N SER A 50 2.01 10.46 26.72
CA SER A 50 0.99 10.06 27.69
C SER A 50 -0.38 10.62 27.35
N ALA A 51 -0.46 11.89 26.95
CA ALA A 51 -1.71 12.52 26.50
C ALA A 51 -2.25 11.88 25.21
N LEU A 52 -1.36 11.47 24.31
CA LEU A 52 -1.71 10.80 23.06
C LEU A 52 -2.24 9.37 23.31
N LEU A 53 -1.63 8.63 24.23
CA LEU A 53 -2.14 7.34 24.70
C LEU A 53 -3.51 7.49 25.37
N ALA A 54 -3.68 8.48 26.25
CA ALA A 54 -4.98 8.77 26.86
C ALA A 54 -6.03 9.14 25.81
N HIS A 55 -5.64 9.81 24.73
CA HIS A 55 -6.51 10.06 23.59
C HIS A 55 -6.91 8.77 22.86
N GLY A 56 -5.95 7.90 22.55
CA GLY A 56 -6.22 6.60 21.94
C GLY A 56 -7.17 5.73 22.76
N ALA A 57 -6.94 5.66 24.08
CA ALA A 57 -7.82 4.96 25.02
C ALA A 57 -9.23 5.56 25.04
N ALA A 58 -9.35 6.89 25.12
CA ALA A 58 -10.66 7.57 25.11
C ALA A 58 -11.42 7.40 23.79
N THR A 59 -10.71 7.22 22.67
CA THR A 59 -11.34 6.89 21.38
C THR A 59 -11.67 5.40 21.22
N GLY A 60 -11.19 4.52 22.10
CA GLY A 60 -11.48 3.09 22.07
C GLY A 60 -10.75 2.33 20.96
N LEU A 61 -9.43 2.51 20.84
CA LEU A 61 -8.61 1.80 19.84
C LEU A 61 -8.59 0.27 20.04
N GLU A 62 -8.49 -0.18 21.30
CA GLU A 62 -8.52 -1.61 21.64
C GLU A 62 -9.89 -2.22 21.33
N ASP A 63 -10.98 -1.51 21.64
CA ASP A 63 -12.33 -1.91 21.25
C ASP A 63 -12.48 -1.97 19.72
N ALA A 64 -11.88 -1.03 18.99
CA ALA A 64 -11.88 -1.06 17.52
C ALA A 64 -11.19 -2.32 16.98
N ALA A 65 -10.05 -2.72 17.55
CA ALA A 65 -9.41 -3.99 17.20
C ALA A 65 -10.34 -5.18 17.50
N GLY A 66 -10.99 -5.18 18.66
CA GLY A 66 -11.99 -6.19 19.04
C GLY A 66 -13.09 -6.34 18.00
N ARG A 67 -13.72 -5.23 17.59
CA ARG A 67 -14.78 -5.23 16.57
C ARG A 67 -14.31 -5.75 15.21
N LEU A 68 -13.11 -5.36 14.78
CA LEU A 68 -12.54 -5.82 13.51
C LEU A 68 -12.35 -7.36 13.49
N PHE A 69 -11.74 -7.92 14.53
CA PHE A 69 -11.49 -9.36 14.63
C PHE A 69 -12.73 -10.18 15.02
N ALA A 70 -13.74 -9.56 15.62
CA ALA A 70 -15.04 -10.17 15.89
C ALA A 70 -15.95 -10.21 14.64
N ALA A 71 -15.47 -9.78 13.47
CA ALA A 71 -16.25 -9.69 12.24
C ALA A 71 -17.50 -8.79 12.38
N GLU A 72 -17.43 -7.75 13.21
CA GLU A 72 -18.50 -6.76 13.33
C GLU A 72 -18.53 -5.81 12.13
N ILE A 73 -19.63 -5.07 11.99
CA ILE A 73 -19.80 -4.05 10.96
C ILE A 73 -18.88 -2.87 11.27
N VAL A 74 -17.71 -2.85 10.63
CA VAL A 74 -16.74 -1.75 10.65
C VAL A 74 -16.77 -0.91 9.38
N ASN A 75 -17.51 -1.36 8.35
CA ASN A 75 -17.86 -0.60 7.15
C ASN A 75 -19.36 -0.28 7.15
N PRO A 76 -19.80 0.75 7.89
CA PRO A 76 -21.22 1.04 8.09
C PRO A 76 -21.91 1.53 6.81
N SER A 77 -21.22 2.23 5.90
CA SER A 77 -21.85 2.74 4.67
C SER A 77 -22.29 1.64 3.71
N GLU A 78 -21.65 0.47 3.78
CA GLU A 78 -22.03 -0.70 2.99
C GLU A 78 -22.65 -1.81 3.85
N ASN A 79 -22.85 -1.57 5.16
CA ASN A 79 -23.36 -2.53 6.14
C ASN A 79 -22.59 -3.87 6.12
N ARG A 80 -21.26 -3.81 6.20
CA ARG A 80 -20.38 -4.98 6.05
C ARG A 80 -19.28 -5.03 7.11
N PRO A 81 -18.80 -6.25 7.44
CA PRO A 81 -17.52 -6.40 8.09
C PRO A 81 -16.35 -6.15 7.12
N ALA A 82 -15.14 -6.03 7.67
CA ALA A 82 -13.89 -6.04 6.91
C ALA A 82 -13.06 -7.25 7.33
N LEU A 83 -12.89 -8.22 6.42
CA LEU A 83 -12.39 -9.57 6.74
C LEU A 83 -11.10 -9.94 6.01
N HIS A 84 -10.31 -8.96 5.58
CA HIS A 84 -9.03 -9.20 4.90
C HIS A 84 -8.04 -9.99 5.77
N TRP A 85 -8.08 -9.82 7.10
CA TRP A 85 -7.30 -10.60 8.06
C TRP A 85 -7.66 -12.10 8.08
N ALA A 86 -8.90 -12.46 7.70
CA ALA A 86 -9.32 -13.85 7.72
C ALA A 86 -8.61 -14.68 6.63
N LEU A 87 -8.22 -14.07 5.50
CA LEU A 87 -7.53 -14.74 4.39
C LEU A 87 -6.16 -15.32 4.75
N ARG A 88 -5.58 -14.87 5.87
CA ARG A 88 -4.25 -15.23 6.35
C ARG A 88 -4.28 -15.92 7.72
N ALA A 89 -5.47 -16.23 8.23
CA ALA A 89 -5.61 -16.93 9.50
C ALA A 89 -5.07 -18.36 9.42
N GLN A 90 -4.22 -18.72 10.39
CA GLN A 90 -3.55 -20.03 10.46
C GLN A 90 -4.44 -21.15 11.06
N SER A 91 -5.59 -20.78 11.64
CA SER A 91 -6.53 -21.70 12.25
C SER A 91 -7.95 -21.48 11.71
N PRO A 92 -8.81 -22.51 11.73
CA PRO A 92 -10.21 -22.35 11.39
C PRO A 92 -10.88 -21.24 12.21
N LEU A 93 -11.74 -20.47 11.56
CA LEU A 93 -12.52 -19.39 12.14
C LEU A 93 -14.00 -19.82 12.27
N ALA A 94 -14.88 -18.85 12.52
CA ALA A 94 -16.32 -19.07 12.55
C ALA A 94 -17.07 -18.10 11.61
N GLY A 95 -18.28 -18.50 11.20
CA GLY A 95 -19.18 -17.64 10.43
C GLY A 95 -18.60 -17.16 9.10
N GLU A 96 -18.88 -15.91 8.73
CA GLU A 96 -18.42 -15.30 7.47
C GLU A 96 -16.89 -15.28 7.37
N ALA A 97 -16.17 -15.10 8.49
CA ALA A 97 -14.72 -15.08 8.49
C ALA A 97 -14.11 -16.42 8.04
N GLU A 98 -14.72 -17.55 8.39
CA GLU A 98 -14.28 -18.86 7.88
C GLU A 98 -14.55 -18.99 6.38
N THR A 99 -15.71 -18.52 5.89
CA THR A 99 -15.99 -18.49 4.45
C THR A 99 -14.94 -17.67 3.69
N VAL A 100 -14.56 -16.51 4.21
CA VAL A 100 -13.50 -15.68 3.63
C VAL A 100 -12.16 -16.39 3.67
N ARG A 101 -11.77 -16.98 4.80
CA ARG A 101 -10.52 -17.76 4.91
C ARG A 101 -10.45 -18.89 3.87
N GLN A 102 -11.56 -19.59 3.65
CA GLN A 102 -11.63 -20.70 2.70
C GLN A 102 -11.60 -20.23 1.23
N SER A 103 -12.03 -18.99 0.94
CA SER A 103 -12.14 -18.47 -0.43
C SER A 103 -10.82 -18.44 -1.22
N VAL A 104 -9.67 -18.34 -0.53
CA VAL A 104 -8.35 -18.30 -1.18
C VAL A 104 -7.79 -19.70 -1.49
N LEU A 105 -8.26 -20.75 -0.81
CA LEU A 105 -7.68 -22.10 -0.95
C LEU A 105 -7.78 -22.67 -2.38
N PRO A 106 -8.89 -22.50 -3.13
CA PRO A 106 -8.95 -22.95 -4.53
C PRO A 106 -7.92 -22.27 -5.42
N ALA A 107 -7.62 -20.99 -5.18
CA ALA A 107 -6.61 -20.24 -5.94
C ALA A 107 -5.19 -20.76 -5.64
N LEU A 108 -4.88 -21.04 -4.38
CA LEU A 108 -3.61 -21.65 -3.96
C LEU A 108 -3.44 -23.07 -4.55
N GLU A 109 -4.51 -23.89 -4.51
CA GLU A 109 -4.48 -25.23 -5.09
C GLU A 109 -4.27 -25.19 -6.61
N PHE A 110 -4.97 -24.29 -7.31
CA PHE A 110 -4.80 -24.09 -8.73
C PHE A 110 -3.38 -23.62 -9.07
N ALA A 111 -2.84 -22.67 -8.32
CA ALA A 111 -1.48 -22.18 -8.52
C ALA A 111 -0.44 -23.31 -8.41
N GLY A 112 -0.54 -24.14 -7.37
CA GLY A 112 0.33 -25.31 -7.23
C GLY A 112 0.20 -26.32 -8.38
N LYS A 113 -1.01 -26.52 -8.91
CA LYS A 113 -1.22 -27.39 -10.09
C LYS A 113 -0.58 -26.81 -11.35
N VAL A 114 -0.66 -25.49 -11.56
CA VAL A 114 0.00 -24.82 -12.69
C VAL A 114 1.52 -24.95 -12.57
N GLN A 115 2.08 -24.74 -11.39
CA GLN A 115 3.53 -24.83 -11.14
C GLN A 115 4.10 -26.23 -11.39
N ARG A 116 3.36 -27.28 -11.03
CA ARG A 116 3.75 -28.67 -11.30
C ARG A 116 3.51 -29.11 -12.75
N GLY A 117 2.82 -28.30 -13.54
CA GLY A 117 2.42 -28.64 -14.91
C GLY A 117 1.23 -29.58 -15.01
N ASP A 118 0.47 -29.76 -13.92
CA ASP A 118 -0.76 -30.56 -13.87
C ASP A 118 -1.89 -29.86 -14.65
N VAL A 119 -1.90 -28.52 -14.63
CA VAL A 119 -2.75 -27.68 -15.48
C VAL A 119 -1.88 -27.14 -16.60
N GLN A 120 -2.11 -27.65 -17.81
CA GLN A 120 -1.35 -27.30 -19.00
C GLN A 120 -2.04 -26.17 -19.78
N CYS A 121 -1.25 -25.40 -20.51
CA CYS A 121 -1.78 -24.51 -21.52
C CYS A 121 -2.32 -25.32 -22.72
N ILE A 122 -3.02 -24.65 -23.62
CA ILE A 122 -3.63 -25.32 -24.79
C ILE A 122 -2.63 -26.07 -25.69
N ALA A 123 -1.35 -25.68 -25.67
CA ALA A 123 -0.28 -26.37 -26.39
C ALA A 123 0.11 -27.73 -25.78
N GLY A 124 -0.50 -28.15 -24.66
CA GLY A 124 -0.16 -29.38 -23.94
C GLY A 124 1.16 -29.29 -23.17
N THR A 125 1.63 -28.07 -22.89
CA THR A 125 2.84 -27.78 -22.13
C THR A 125 2.52 -26.95 -20.88
N PRO A 126 3.45 -26.79 -19.92
CA PRO A 126 3.31 -25.80 -18.88
C PRO A 126 3.17 -24.38 -19.46
N TYR A 127 2.50 -23.50 -18.72
CA TYR A 127 2.46 -22.08 -19.04
C TYR A 127 3.86 -21.45 -18.99
N ARG A 128 4.16 -20.58 -19.95
CA ARG A 128 5.42 -19.83 -20.03
C ARG A 128 5.25 -18.38 -19.63
N SER A 129 4.02 -17.88 -19.68
CA SER A 129 3.70 -16.49 -19.39
C SER A 129 2.37 -16.35 -18.67
N ILE A 130 2.28 -15.33 -17.83
CA ILE A 130 1.07 -14.91 -17.14
C ILE A 130 0.86 -13.43 -17.45
N LEU A 131 -0.30 -13.08 -17.97
CA LEU A 131 -0.74 -11.71 -18.14
C LEU A 131 -1.78 -11.37 -17.07
N HIS A 132 -1.38 -10.58 -16.08
CA HIS A 132 -2.25 -10.06 -15.04
C HIS A 132 -2.95 -8.78 -15.51
N ILE A 133 -4.29 -8.77 -15.49
CA ILE A 133 -5.10 -7.61 -15.87
C ILE A 133 -5.98 -7.18 -14.68
N GLY A 134 -5.71 -5.99 -14.15
CA GLY A 134 -6.42 -5.43 -13.01
C GLY A 134 -5.99 -3.98 -12.77
N ILE A 135 -6.76 -3.20 -12.02
CA ILE A 135 -6.41 -1.80 -11.71
C ILE A 135 -6.62 -1.49 -10.22
N GLY A 136 -5.83 -0.57 -9.68
CA GLY A 136 -5.89 -0.15 -8.29
C GLY A 136 -5.61 -1.31 -7.35
N GLY A 137 -6.59 -1.68 -6.52
CA GLY A 137 -6.41 -2.74 -5.51
C GLY A 137 -6.18 -4.12 -6.11
N SER A 138 -6.66 -4.33 -7.34
CA SER A 138 -6.42 -5.54 -8.13
C SER A 138 -5.03 -5.60 -8.76
N ASP A 139 -4.22 -4.53 -8.70
CA ASP A 139 -2.90 -4.46 -9.35
C ASP A 139 -1.78 -4.13 -8.37
N PHE A 140 -1.91 -3.07 -7.57
CA PHE A 140 -0.79 -2.57 -6.77
C PHE A 140 -0.26 -3.58 -5.76
N GLY A 141 -1.14 -4.36 -5.12
CA GLY A 141 -0.73 -5.42 -4.19
C GLY A 141 0.02 -6.56 -4.89
N PRO A 142 -0.58 -7.22 -5.90
CA PRO A 142 0.11 -8.23 -6.72
C PRO A 142 1.43 -7.73 -7.33
N ARG A 143 1.44 -6.51 -7.88
CA ARG A 143 2.65 -5.92 -8.48
C ARG A 143 3.75 -5.70 -7.44
N LEU A 144 3.39 -5.27 -6.22
CA LEU A 144 4.35 -5.15 -5.12
C LEU A 144 4.96 -6.51 -4.76
N ILE A 145 4.14 -7.57 -4.64
CA ILE A 145 4.64 -8.93 -4.35
C ILE A 145 5.60 -9.41 -5.44
N ALA A 146 5.14 -9.35 -6.70
CA ALA A 146 5.91 -9.85 -7.84
C ALA A 146 7.26 -9.12 -7.99
N ASP A 147 7.27 -7.81 -7.75
CA ASP A 147 8.49 -7.02 -7.76
C ASP A 147 9.43 -7.39 -6.60
N ALA A 148 8.89 -7.43 -5.38
CA ALA A 148 9.65 -7.71 -4.17
C ALA A 148 10.34 -9.08 -4.16
N PHE A 149 9.73 -10.08 -4.81
CA PHE A 149 10.18 -11.47 -4.80
C PHE A 149 10.44 -12.04 -6.20
N SER A 150 10.77 -11.18 -7.16
CA SER A 150 11.13 -11.61 -8.53
C SER A 150 12.32 -12.59 -8.58
N ASP A 151 13.20 -12.58 -7.57
CA ASP A 151 14.28 -13.54 -7.41
C ASP A 151 13.82 -14.93 -6.93
N GLN A 152 12.59 -15.05 -6.42
CA GLN A 152 11.92 -16.29 -6.07
C GLN A 152 10.91 -16.72 -7.14
N ALA A 153 11.04 -16.21 -8.37
CA ALA A 153 10.21 -16.63 -9.49
C ALA A 153 10.44 -18.12 -9.83
N VAL A 154 9.37 -18.79 -10.25
CA VAL A 154 9.45 -20.10 -10.89
C VAL A 154 10.21 -19.95 -12.21
N PRO A 155 11.31 -20.71 -12.43
CA PRO A 155 12.11 -20.57 -13.64
C PRO A 155 11.28 -20.80 -14.91
N GLY A 156 11.39 -19.87 -15.86
CA GLY A 156 10.74 -19.98 -17.16
C GLY A 156 9.30 -19.46 -17.24
N ILE A 157 8.74 -18.94 -16.13
CA ILE A 157 7.47 -18.20 -16.14
C ILE A 157 7.76 -16.69 -16.18
N GLU A 158 7.23 -16.02 -17.19
CA GLU A 158 7.23 -14.57 -17.29
C GLU A 158 5.91 -13.97 -16.80
N LEU A 159 5.95 -13.04 -15.84
CA LEU A 159 4.76 -12.34 -15.36
C LEU A 159 4.72 -10.91 -15.92
N ARG A 160 3.63 -10.58 -16.62
CA ARG A 160 3.33 -9.25 -17.17
C ARG A 160 2.07 -8.70 -16.52
N PHE A 161 1.96 -7.38 -16.48
CA PHE A 161 0.80 -6.69 -15.91
C PHE A 161 0.27 -5.65 -16.87
N CYS A 162 -1.04 -5.46 -16.87
CA CYS A 162 -1.76 -4.39 -17.56
C CYS A 162 -2.87 -3.84 -16.64
N ALA A 163 -2.90 -2.54 -16.47
CA ALA A 163 -3.84 -1.86 -15.58
C ALA A 163 -4.55 -0.67 -16.23
N ASN A 164 -3.82 0.14 -17.00
CA ASN A 164 -4.33 1.38 -17.56
C ASN A 164 -5.24 1.13 -18.76
N VAL A 165 -6.24 1.99 -18.97
CA VAL A 165 -7.10 1.96 -20.17
C VAL A 165 -6.38 2.52 -21.40
N ASP A 166 -5.26 3.23 -21.21
CA ASP A 166 -4.36 3.58 -22.29
C ASP A 166 -3.97 2.31 -23.07
N PRO A 167 -4.33 2.20 -24.38
CA PRO A 167 -4.10 0.99 -25.16
C PRO A 167 -2.64 0.52 -25.16
N TRP A 168 -1.70 1.46 -24.98
CA TRP A 168 -0.28 1.17 -24.97
C TRP A 168 0.16 0.28 -23.80
N ASP A 169 -0.56 0.31 -22.68
CA ASP A 169 -0.22 -0.50 -21.50
C ASP A 169 -0.37 -2.01 -21.81
N LEU A 170 -1.49 -2.39 -22.43
CA LEU A 170 -1.68 -3.77 -22.89
C LEU A 170 -0.74 -4.12 -24.03
N ASP A 171 -0.54 -3.22 -25.00
CA ASP A 171 0.36 -3.46 -26.14
C ASP A 171 1.77 -3.83 -25.66
N ARG A 172 2.30 -3.06 -24.69
CA ARG A 172 3.58 -3.35 -24.04
C ARG A 172 3.59 -4.68 -23.31
N ALA A 173 2.51 -4.98 -22.58
CA ALA A 173 2.40 -6.22 -21.81
C ALA A 173 2.42 -7.45 -22.73
N LEU A 174 1.81 -7.36 -23.92
CA LEU A 174 1.73 -8.45 -24.91
C LEU A 174 3.00 -8.67 -25.74
N VAL A 175 3.94 -7.72 -25.78
CA VAL A 175 5.16 -7.86 -26.59
C VAL A 175 5.94 -9.13 -26.21
N GLY A 176 6.06 -10.03 -27.19
CA GLY A 176 6.81 -11.28 -27.09
C GLY A 176 6.04 -12.45 -26.47
N LEU A 177 4.80 -12.24 -26.04
CA LEU A 177 3.97 -13.32 -25.51
C LEU A 177 3.39 -14.18 -26.63
N ASP A 178 3.21 -15.46 -26.33
CA ASP A 178 2.57 -16.45 -27.20
C ASP A 178 1.19 -16.82 -26.60
N PRO A 179 0.08 -16.59 -27.32
CA PRO A 179 -1.27 -16.97 -26.87
C PRO A 179 -1.39 -18.43 -26.43
N ALA A 180 -0.73 -19.36 -27.11
CA ALA A 180 -0.83 -20.79 -26.84
C ALA A 180 -0.16 -21.20 -25.52
N THR A 181 0.74 -20.37 -24.99
CA THR A 181 1.48 -20.64 -23.74
C THR A 181 1.29 -19.58 -22.64
N THR A 182 0.34 -18.65 -22.84
CA THR A 182 0.02 -17.56 -21.89
C THR A 182 -1.29 -17.82 -21.13
N LEU A 183 -1.27 -17.65 -19.81
CA LEU A 183 -2.47 -17.56 -18.96
C LEU A 183 -2.84 -16.10 -18.73
N VAL A 184 -4.09 -15.70 -18.99
CA VAL A 184 -4.60 -14.37 -18.64
C VAL A 184 -5.32 -14.45 -17.30
N VAL A 185 -4.81 -13.71 -16.31
CA VAL A 185 -5.43 -13.56 -14.98
C VAL A 185 -6.15 -12.23 -14.91
N GLY A 186 -7.48 -12.23 -14.98
CA GLY A 186 -8.32 -11.04 -14.90
C GLY A 186 -8.89 -10.81 -13.51
N VAL A 187 -8.59 -9.67 -12.88
CA VAL A 187 -8.99 -9.39 -11.49
C VAL A 187 -9.88 -8.15 -11.40
N SER A 188 -11.18 -8.36 -11.18
CA SER A 188 -12.15 -7.28 -10.99
C SER A 188 -13.23 -7.67 -10.00
N LYS A 189 -13.21 -7.04 -8.81
CA LYS A 189 -14.19 -7.31 -7.75
C LYS A 189 -15.64 -7.17 -8.21
N SER A 190 -15.97 -6.10 -8.94
CA SER A 190 -17.33 -5.85 -9.45
C SER A 190 -17.63 -6.51 -10.79
N PHE A 191 -16.58 -6.99 -11.48
CA PHE A 191 -16.59 -7.36 -12.89
C PHE A 191 -17.27 -6.33 -13.80
N GLY A 192 -17.14 -5.05 -13.44
CA GLY A 192 -17.73 -3.90 -14.14
C GLY A 192 -16.76 -2.74 -14.33
N THR A 193 -15.50 -2.90 -13.90
CA THR A 193 -14.45 -1.90 -14.07
C THR A 193 -14.13 -1.74 -15.55
N GLU A 194 -14.33 -0.54 -16.08
CA GLU A 194 -14.20 -0.25 -17.51
C GLU A 194 -12.81 -0.61 -18.05
N GLU A 195 -11.77 -0.16 -17.35
CA GLU A 195 -10.38 -0.35 -17.75
C GLU A 195 -10.03 -1.84 -17.82
N THR A 196 -10.44 -2.60 -16.80
CA THR A 196 -10.21 -4.06 -16.74
C THR A 196 -10.98 -4.80 -17.83
N LEU A 197 -12.25 -4.49 -18.04
CA LEU A 197 -13.07 -5.15 -19.07
C LEU A 197 -12.61 -4.81 -20.48
N TYR A 198 -12.17 -3.57 -20.72
CA TYR A 198 -11.57 -3.15 -21.98
C TYR A 198 -10.31 -3.96 -22.28
N ASN A 199 -9.40 -4.07 -21.32
CA ASN A 199 -8.15 -4.82 -21.50
C ASN A 199 -8.39 -6.33 -21.60
N LEU A 200 -9.33 -6.90 -20.83
CA LEU A 200 -9.72 -8.31 -20.97
C LEU A 200 -10.32 -8.59 -22.35
N GLY A 201 -11.17 -7.69 -22.87
CA GLY A 201 -11.72 -7.81 -24.23
C GLY A 201 -10.61 -7.81 -25.29
N ARG A 202 -9.63 -6.91 -25.18
CA ARG A 202 -8.50 -6.86 -26.12
C ARG A 202 -7.58 -8.07 -25.99
N ALA A 203 -7.30 -8.54 -24.78
CA ALA A 203 -6.53 -9.76 -24.55
C ALA A 203 -7.25 -11.00 -25.12
N ARG A 204 -8.58 -11.07 -24.97
CA ARG A 204 -9.42 -12.11 -25.58
C ARG A 204 -9.33 -12.05 -27.11
N THR A 205 -9.49 -10.89 -27.72
CA THR A 205 -9.32 -10.74 -29.19
C THR A 205 -7.93 -11.16 -29.65
N TRP A 206 -6.88 -10.80 -28.90
CA TRP A 206 -5.51 -11.21 -29.20
C TRP A 206 -5.35 -12.74 -29.11
N MET A 207 -5.93 -13.40 -28.11
CA MET A 207 -5.90 -14.86 -28.00
C MET A 207 -6.74 -15.56 -29.08
N GLU A 208 -7.95 -15.08 -29.35
CA GLU A 208 -8.86 -15.66 -30.34
C GLU A 208 -8.29 -15.59 -31.76
N ALA A 209 -7.46 -14.58 -32.06
CA ALA A 209 -6.77 -14.46 -33.34
C ALA A 209 -5.89 -15.67 -33.67
N GLU A 210 -5.40 -16.39 -32.65
CA GLU A 210 -4.56 -17.58 -32.81
C GLU A 210 -5.26 -18.87 -32.39
N LEU A 211 -6.02 -18.84 -31.29
CA LEU A 211 -6.60 -20.03 -30.65
C LEU A 211 -8.08 -20.28 -31.00
N GLY A 212 -8.75 -19.33 -31.64
CA GLY A 212 -10.19 -19.39 -31.89
C GLY A 212 -11.01 -19.56 -30.60
N GLU A 213 -12.06 -20.39 -30.65
CA GLU A 213 -12.99 -20.61 -29.53
C GLU A 213 -12.32 -21.18 -28.27
N ALA A 214 -11.16 -21.82 -28.41
CA ALA A 214 -10.45 -22.41 -27.30
C ALA A 214 -9.69 -21.39 -26.42
N ALA A 215 -9.70 -20.10 -26.81
CA ALA A 215 -9.05 -19.02 -26.08
C ALA A 215 -9.51 -18.91 -24.61
N GLY A 216 -10.78 -19.20 -24.30
CA GLY A 216 -11.27 -19.07 -22.92
C GLY A 216 -10.58 -19.98 -21.92
N ASN A 217 -10.07 -21.14 -22.35
CA ASN A 217 -9.33 -22.08 -21.50
C ASN A 217 -8.03 -21.47 -20.94
N GLN A 218 -7.57 -20.37 -21.52
CA GLN A 218 -6.39 -19.61 -21.09
C GLN A 218 -6.76 -18.45 -20.14
N PHE A 219 -8.01 -18.38 -19.63
CA PHE A 219 -8.43 -17.35 -18.68
C PHE A 219 -8.64 -17.89 -17.27
N ALA A 220 -8.14 -17.14 -16.30
CA ALA A 220 -8.48 -17.24 -14.89
C ALA A 220 -9.04 -15.89 -14.41
N LEU A 221 -10.31 -15.87 -14.01
CA LEU A 221 -11.03 -14.67 -13.61
C LEU A 221 -11.29 -14.67 -12.11
N VAL A 222 -11.00 -13.55 -11.46
CA VAL A 222 -11.13 -13.34 -10.02
C VAL A 222 -12.15 -12.23 -9.76
N THR A 223 -13.25 -12.54 -9.08
CA THR A 223 -14.35 -11.60 -8.90
C THR A 223 -15.29 -11.93 -7.73
N ALA A 224 -15.99 -10.91 -7.22
CA ALA A 224 -17.15 -11.08 -6.34
C ALA A 224 -18.48 -11.21 -7.13
N ASN A 225 -18.41 -11.12 -8.47
CA ASN A 225 -19.59 -11.12 -9.35
C ASN A 225 -19.44 -12.17 -10.46
N PRO A 226 -19.57 -13.47 -10.12
CA PRO A 226 -19.43 -14.57 -11.07
C PRO A 226 -20.50 -14.52 -12.17
N GLU A 227 -21.68 -13.96 -11.91
CA GLU A 227 -22.74 -13.81 -12.91
C GLU A 227 -22.27 -12.94 -14.09
N ARG A 228 -21.68 -11.77 -13.80
CA ARG A 228 -21.13 -10.89 -14.84
C ARG A 228 -19.93 -11.49 -15.55
N ALA A 229 -19.07 -12.21 -14.83
CA ALA A 229 -17.95 -12.92 -15.44
C ALA A 229 -18.44 -13.99 -16.42
N ASN A 230 -19.40 -14.82 -16.01
CA ASN A 230 -20.01 -15.83 -16.87
C ASN A 230 -20.73 -15.22 -18.09
N ALA A 231 -21.42 -14.08 -17.90
CA ALA A 231 -22.04 -13.37 -19.02
C ALA A 231 -21.00 -12.86 -20.03
N TRP A 232 -19.85 -12.36 -19.56
CA TRP A 232 -18.74 -11.94 -20.41
C TRP A 232 -18.06 -13.11 -21.12
N LEU A 233 -17.97 -14.27 -20.45
CA LEU A 233 -17.43 -15.50 -21.03
C LEU A 233 -18.31 -16.04 -22.17
N ALA A 234 -19.62 -15.79 -22.13
CA ALA A 234 -20.57 -16.18 -23.19
C ALA A 234 -20.56 -17.69 -23.51
N GLY A 235 -20.42 -18.52 -22.47
CA GLY A 235 -20.38 -19.99 -22.60
C GLY A 235 -19.01 -20.56 -22.91
N THR A 236 -17.96 -19.74 -23.01
CA THR A 236 -16.57 -20.23 -23.07
C THR A 236 -16.10 -20.63 -21.67
N ASP A 237 -15.46 -21.79 -21.56
CA ASP A 237 -14.88 -22.27 -20.30
C ASP A 237 -13.73 -21.36 -19.85
N ALA A 238 -13.61 -21.13 -18.53
CA ALA A 238 -12.51 -20.42 -17.88
C ALA A 238 -12.45 -20.80 -16.40
N TRP A 239 -11.32 -20.53 -15.75
CA TRP A 239 -11.20 -20.68 -14.30
C TRP A 239 -11.82 -19.48 -13.59
N LEU A 240 -12.63 -19.73 -12.55
CA LEU A 240 -13.28 -18.69 -11.76
C LEU A 240 -12.91 -18.83 -10.29
N PHE A 241 -12.47 -17.72 -9.69
CA PHE A 241 -12.09 -17.64 -8.28
C PHE A 241 -12.84 -16.51 -7.59
N ASP A 242 -13.27 -16.76 -6.35
CA ASP A 242 -14.01 -15.81 -5.55
C ASP A 242 -13.11 -14.70 -4.99
N MET A 243 -13.69 -13.50 -4.86
CA MET A 243 -13.10 -12.37 -4.17
C MET A 243 -14.17 -11.77 -3.24
N PRO A 244 -14.23 -12.18 -1.96
CA PRO A 244 -15.35 -11.84 -1.08
C PRO A 244 -15.62 -10.33 -0.97
N LEU A 245 -16.91 -9.96 -0.85
CA LEU A 245 -17.32 -8.55 -0.74
C LEU A 245 -16.77 -7.85 0.51
N SER A 246 -16.53 -8.58 1.60
CA SER A 246 -15.92 -8.10 2.85
C SER A 246 -14.39 -7.92 2.77
N VAL A 247 -13.78 -8.23 1.62
CA VAL A 247 -12.36 -7.95 1.34
C VAL A 247 -12.26 -6.72 0.44
N GLY A 248 -11.87 -5.57 0.99
CA GLY A 248 -11.69 -4.32 0.24
C GLY A 248 -10.58 -4.46 -0.82
N GLY A 249 -10.71 -3.76 -1.96
CA GLY A 249 -9.74 -3.89 -3.06
C GLY A 249 -8.29 -3.60 -2.64
N ARG A 250 -8.07 -2.48 -1.92
CA ARG A 250 -6.74 -2.12 -1.37
C ARG A 250 -6.25 -3.03 -0.22
N PHE A 251 -7.09 -3.92 0.26
CA PHE A 251 -6.80 -4.96 1.27
C PHE A 251 -6.84 -6.38 0.66
N SER A 252 -6.84 -6.50 -0.66
CA SER A 252 -7.09 -7.78 -1.35
C SER A 252 -5.86 -8.59 -1.70
N LEU A 253 -4.67 -8.07 -1.40
CA LEU A 253 -3.37 -8.70 -1.68
C LEU A 253 -3.30 -10.17 -1.22
N TRP A 254 -4.01 -10.52 -0.15
CA TRP A 254 -4.01 -11.86 0.45
C TRP A 254 -4.93 -12.87 -0.26
N SER A 255 -5.84 -12.37 -1.10
CA SER A 255 -6.89 -13.17 -1.75
C SER A 255 -6.44 -13.72 -3.10
N ALA A 256 -7.37 -14.38 -3.80
CA ALA A 256 -7.21 -14.77 -5.21
C ALA A 256 -6.85 -13.60 -6.13
N ALA A 257 -7.01 -12.33 -5.71
CA ALA A 257 -6.51 -11.18 -6.46
C ALA A 257 -4.99 -11.26 -6.75
N SER A 258 -4.23 -12.01 -5.96
CA SER A 258 -2.81 -12.28 -6.17
C SER A 258 -2.52 -13.61 -6.86
N LEU A 259 -3.51 -14.24 -7.52
CA LEU A 259 -3.36 -15.54 -8.19
C LEU A 259 -2.15 -15.58 -9.13
N ALA A 260 -1.92 -14.52 -9.91
CA ALA A 260 -0.76 -14.43 -10.79
C ALA A 260 0.57 -14.54 -10.02
N CYS A 261 0.66 -13.95 -8.82
CA CYS A 261 1.83 -14.07 -7.94
C CYS A 261 1.92 -15.46 -7.30
N MET A 262 0.79 -16.04 -6.90
CA MET A 262 0.74 -17.40 -6.35
C MET A 262 1.29 -18.42 -7.34
N ILE A 263 1.07 -18.22 -8.64
CA ILE A 263 1.63 -19.07 -9.71
C ILE A 263 3.10 -18.71 -9.98
N TYR A 264 3.41 -17.41 -10.09
CA TYR A 264 4.72 -16.91 -10.50
C TYR A 264 5.84 -17.21 -9.49
N LEU A 265 5.55 -17.23 -8.20
CA LEU A 265 6.55 -17.42 -7.14
C LEU A 265 6.71 -18.89 -6.77
N GLN A 266 7.92 -19.30 -6.39
CA GLN A 266 8.23 -20.66 -5.96
C GLN A 266 7.40 -21.09 -4.73
N ASP A 267 7.14 -22.39 -4.64
CA ASP A 267 6.42 -23.04 -3.55
C ASP A 267 6.89 -22.53 -2.17
N GLY A 268 5.93 -22.20 -1.30
CA GLY A 268 6.18 -21.70 0.06
C GLY A 268 6.34 -20.17 0.17
N THR A 269 6.76 -19.46 -0.89
CA THR A 269 6.98 -17.99 -0.83
C THR A 269 5.73 -17.24 -0.37
N PHE A 270 4.60 -17.46 -1.07
CA PHE A 270 3.34 -16.79 -0.75
C PHE A 270 2.78 -17.23 0.61
N GLN A 271 2.99 -18.49 0.98
CA GLN A 271 2.58 -19.02 2.28
C GLN A 271 3.32 -18.31 3.42
N SER A 272 4.63 -18.11 3.31
CA SER A 272 5.40 -17.34 4.29
C SER A 272 4.97 -15.87 4.38
N ILE A 273 4.52 -15.26 3.26
CA ILE A 273 3.89 -13.93 3.30
C ILE A 273 2.61 -13.95 4.15
N LEU A 274 1.75 -14.95 3.98
CA LEU A 274 0.53 -15.08 4.79
C LEU A 274 0.85 -15.31 6.28
N GLU A 275 1.84 -16.15 6.58
CA GLU A 275 2.30 -16.44 7.94
C GLU A 275 2.79 -15.18 8.66
N GLY A 276 3.64 -14.39 8.00
CA GLY A 276 4.12 -13.13 8.58
C GLY A 276 3.01 -12.12 8.83
N ALA A 277 2.04 -12.05 7.92
CA ALA A 277 0.88 -11.18 8.09
C ALA A 277 -0.01 -11.63 9.27
N ALA A 278 -0.14 -12.95 9.50
CA ALA A 278 -0.83 -13.52 10.65
C ALA A 278 -0.13 -13.20 11.97
N LEU A 279 1.21 -13.21 12.01
CA LEU A 279 1.97 -12.82 13.21
C LEU A 279 1.68 -11.37 13.63
N MET A 280 1.54 -10.46 12.67
CA MET A 280 1.17 -9.07 12.95
C MET A 280 -0.30 -8.94 13.36
N ASP A 281 -1.21 -9.72 12.76
CA ASP A 281 -2.62 -9.75 13.20
C ASP A 281 -2.74 -10.20 14.66
N ASP A 282 -1.99 -11.23 15.06
CA ASP A 282 -2.00 -11.75 16.43
C ASP A 282 -1.43 -10.72 17.42
N HIS A 283 -0.37 -9.99 17.04
CA HIS A 283 0.12 -8.85 17.81
C HIS A 283 -0.97 -7.79 17.98
N VAL A 284 -1.58 -7.36 16.88
CA VAL A 284 -2.60 -6.29 16.89
C VAL A 284 -3.83 -6.69 17.71
N ARG A 285 -4.22 -7.96 17.66
CA ARG A 285 -5.36 -8.50 18.41
C ARG A 285 -5.11 -8.54 19.93
N SER A 286 -3.87 -8.77 20.36
CA SER A 286 -3.57 -9.13 21.75
C SER A 286 -2.78 -8.06 22.54
N ALA A 287 -1.97 -7.24 21.86
CA ALA A 287 -1.12 -6.28 22.53
C ALA A 287 -1.92 -5.05 23.00
N PRO A 288 -1.68 -4.57 24.25
CA PRO A 288 -2.33 -3.37 24.75
C PRO A 288 -1.83 -2.13 24.03
N LEU A 289 -2.64 -1.06 24.01
CA LEU A 289 -2.40 0.18 23.27
C LEU A 289 -0.96 0.71 23.38
N GLU A 290 -0.35 0.67 24.57
CA GLU A 290 0.99 1.20 24.84
C GLU A 290 2.09 0.48 24.05
N THR A 291 1.88 -0.80 23.74
CA THR A 291 2.87 -1.66 23.06
C THR A 291 2.41 -2.13 21.68
N ASN A 292 1.16 -1.86 21.31
CA ASN A 292 0.59 -2.22 20.03
C ASN A 292 1.18 -1.34 18.91
N LEU A 293 1.94 -1.95 18.00
CA LEU A 293 2.79 -1.21 17.06
C LEU A 293 1.93 -0.45 16.05
N ALA A 294 0.87 -1.07 15.54
CA ALA A 294 -0.06 -0.46 14.61
C ALA A 294 -0.81 0.73 15.24
N MET A 295 -1.31 0.57 16.47
CA MET A 295 -2.02 1.64 17.18
C MET A 295 -1.10 2.82 17.51
N ARG A 296 0.14 2.55 17.94
CA ARG A 296 1.12 3.61 18.25
C ARG A 296 1.53 4.39 17.00
N LEU A 297 1.72 3.72 15.86
CA LEU A 297 1.98 4.39 14.59
C LEU A 297 0.77 5.18 14.08
N ALA A 298 -0.46 4.68 14.29
CA ALA A 298 -1.69 5.42 13.96
C ALA A 298 -1.87 6.69 14.81
N LEU A 299 -1.57 6.60 16.11
CA LEU A 299 -1.53 7.77 16.99
C LEU A 299 -0.51 8.81 16.51
N LEU A 300 0.63 8.36 16.02
CA LEU A 300 1.67 9.22 15.48
C LEU A 300 1.26 9.89 14.16
N ASP A 301 0.50 9.18 13.31
CA ASP A 301 -0.10 9.77 12.10
C ASP A 301 -1.11 10.86 12.47
N TYR A 302 -1.99 10.59 13.43
CA TYR A 302 -2.94 11.58 13.96
C TYR A 302 -2.22 12.80 14.56
N TRP A 303 -1.19 12.56 15.38
CA TRP A 303 -0.36 13.60 15.98
C TRP A 303 0.26 14.49 14.90
N ASN A 304 0.97 13.90 13.95
CA ASN A 304 1.66 14.65 12.93
C ASN A 304 0.70 15.37 11.99
N ALA A 305 -0.32 14.69 11.47
CA ALA A 305 -1.23 15.27 10.48
C ALA A 305 -2.16 16.32 11.07
N SER A 306 -2.81 16.02 12.19
CA SER A 306 -3.94 16.79 12.71
C SER A 306 -3.57 17.72 13.86
N ILE A 307 -2.60 17.35 14.69
CA ILE A 307 -2.19 18.15 15.86
C ILE A 307 -1.02 19.07 15.51
N VAL A 308 0.06 18.52 14.95
CA VAL A 308 1.24 19.28 14.52
C VAL A 308 0.99 20.03 13.20
N GLY A 309 0.12 19.50 12.35
CA GLY A 309 -0.33 20.13 11.09
C GLY A 309 0.50 19.77 9.86
N ARG A 310 1.07 18.57 9.81
CA ARG A 310 1.90 18.07 8.70
C ARG A 310 1.02 17.52 7.59
N LYS A 311 1.05 18.17 6.43
CA LYS A 311 0.17 17.84 5.30
C LYS A 311 0.69 16.71 4.40
N MET A 312 1.94 16.30 4.61
CA MET A 312 2.63 15.30 3.80
C MET A 312 3.39 14.36 4.71
N ARG A 313 3.60 13.12 4.25
CA ARG A 313 4.52 12.14 4.84
C ARG A 313 5.34 11.53 3.71
N VAL A 314 6.65 11.42 3.91
CA VAL A 314 7.58 10.88 2.90
C VAL A 314 8.08 9.52 3.35
N GLN A 315 7.83 8.48 2.56
CA GLN A 315 8.32 7.14 2.83
C GLN A 315 9.62 6.88 2.07
N LEU A 316 10.65 6.42 2.79
CA LEU A 316 11.98 6.18 2.27
C LEU A 316 12.35 4.71 2.51
N ALA A 317 12.13 3.88 1.49
CA ALA A 317 12.42 2.46 1.56
C ALA A 317 13.91 2.20 1.31
N TYR A 318 14.67 1.90 2.35
CA TYR A 318 16.05 1.41 2.27
C TYR A 318 16.06 -0.11 2.13
N ALA A 319 15.43 -0.56 1.05
CA ALA A 319 15.36 -1.93 0.57
C ALA A 319 14.78 -1.89 -0.85
N ASN A 320 15.54 -2.35 -1.87
CA ASN A 320 15.06 -2.31 -3.25
C ASN A 320 13.79 -3.17 -3.46
N ARG A 321 13.67 -4.28 -2.72
CA ARG A 321 12.44 -5.11 -2.69
C ARG A 321 11.18 -4.34 -2.27
N LEU A 322 11.33 -3.20 -1.58
CA LEU A 322 10.23 -2.35 -1.13
C LEU A 322 10.04 -1.10 -1.98
N ARG A 323 10.63 -1.04 -3.19
CA ARG A 323 10.53 0.14 -4.06
C ARG A 323 9.12 0.51 -4.48
N MET A 324 8.25 -0.49 -4.62
CA MET A 324 6.84 -0.31 -4.96
C MET A 324 5.96 -0.01 -3.73
N LEU A 325 6.51 -0.09 -2.51
CA LEU A 325 5.75 0.08 -1.27
C LEU A 325 5.08 1.46 -1.18
N PRO A 326 5.74 2.60 -1.50
CA PRO A 326 5.07 3.89 -1.45
C PRO A 326 3.85 3.96 -2.38
N THR A 327 3.93 3.38 -3.57
CA THR A 327 2.82 3.34 -4.53
C THR A 327 1.65 2.49 -4.02
N TYR A 328 1.93 1.34 -3.41
CA TYR A 328 0.90 0.52 -2.78
C TYR A 328 0.22 1.26 -1.63
N LEU A 329 1.01 1.89 -0.74
CA LEU A 329 0.49 2.59 0.43
C LEU A 329 -0.24 3.88 0.09
N GLN A 330 0.07 4.52 -1.04
CA GLN A 330 -0.72 5.64 -1.55
C GLN A 330 -2.18 5.23 -1.71
N GLN A 331 -2.44 4.07 -2.31
CA GLN A 331 -3.80 3.58 -2.40
C GLN A 331 -4.34 3.17 -1.02
N LEU A 332 -3.60 2.35 -0.27
CA LEU A 332 -4.06 1.83 1.02
C LEU A 332 -4.49 2.96 1.95
N GLU A 333 -3.64 3.95 2.16
CA GLU A 333 -3.87 5.00 3.16
C GLU A 333 -4.73 6.15 2.62
N MET A 334 -4.44 6.66 1.42
CA MET A 334 -5.12 7.86 0.92
C MET A 334 -6.54 7.54 0.46
N GLU A 335 -6.79 6.36 -0.12
CA GLU A 335 -8.16 5.95 -0.49
C GLU A 335 -8.98 5.57 0.75
N SER A 336 -8.36 4.99 1.79
CA SER A 336 -9.04 4.70 3.06
C SER A 336 -9.39 5.96 3.84
N ASN A 337 -8.39 6.80 4.10
CA ASN A 337 -8.48 7.87 5.10
C ASN A 337 -8.46 9.29 4.52
N GLY A 338 -8.36 9.45 3.20
CA GLY A 338 -8.54 10.73 2.49
C GLY A 338 -10.00 11.17 2.44
N LYS A 339 -10.62 11.32 3.61
CA LYS A 339 -12.06 11.58 3.77
C LYS A 339 -12.29 12.91 4.49
N SER A 340 -13.46 13.51 4.25
CA SER A 340 -13.88 14.78 4.85
C SER A 340 -15.12 14.68 5.74
N VAL A 341 -15.74 13.50 5.81
CA VAL A 341 -16.97 13.23 6.58
C VAL A 341 -16.84 11.90 7.30
N GLY A 342 -17.44 11.82 8.49
CA GLY A 342 -17.62 10.59 9.23
C GLY A 342 -18.78 9.75 8.68
N PRO A 343 -18.97 8.52 9.20
CA PRO A 343 -20.04 7.61 8.76
C PRO A 343 -21.45 8.11 9.12
N ASP A 344 -21.58 9.06 10.05
CA ASP A 344 -22.82 9.77 10.38
C ASP A 344 -23.15 10.91 9.40
N GLY A 345 -22.27 11.17 8.43
CA GLY A 345 -22.41 12.25 7.45
C GLY A 345 -21.96 13.62 7.97
N HIS A 346 -21.46 13.71 9.20
CA HIS A 346 -20.95 14.97 9.74
C HIS A 346 -19.50 15.24 9.29
N PRO A 347 -19.14 16.50 9.00
CA PRO A 347 -17.76 16.85 8.67
C PRO A 347 -16.79 16.52 9.79
N VAL A 348 -15.63 15.96 9.45
CA VAL A 348 -14.54 15.80 10.42
C VAL A 348 -13.88 17.15 10.69
N PRO A 349 -13.59 17.50 11.96
CA PRO A 349 -13.17 18.84 12.33
C PRO A 349 -11.68 19.13 12.09
N LEU A 350 -10.88 18.12 11.75
CA LEU A 350 -9.43 18.23 11.57
C LEU A 350 -9.01 17.66 10.20
N PRO A 351 -7.86 18.09 9.66
CA PRO A 351 -7.24 17.41 8.53
C PRO A 351 -7.03 15.91 8.83
N THR A 352 -7.31 15.07 7.85
CA THR A 352 -7.22 13.60 7.94
C THR A 352 -5.90 13.10 7.35
N ALA A 353 -5.91 12.06 6.52
CA ALA A 353 -4.68 11.46 5.98
C ALA A 353 -3.81 12.50 5.24
N PRO A 354 -2.49 12.54 5.52
CA PRO A 354 -1.57 13.39 4.77
C PRO A 354 -1.37 12.84 3.36
N ALA A 355 -0.90 13.69 2.45
CA ALA A 355 -0.43 13.20 1.16
C ALA A 355 0.80 12.30 1.37
N LEU A 356 0.75 11.07 0.86
CA LEU A 356 1.85 10.11 0.94
C LEU A 356 2.59 10.05 -0.38
N TRP A 357 3.90 10.14 -0.33
CA TRP A 357 4.76 9.82 -1.46
C TRP A 357 6.13 9.37 -0.95
N GLY A 358 7.00 8.94 -1.85
CA GLY A 358 8.29 8.41 -1.43
C GLY A 358 9.05 7.74 -2.54
N GLY A 359 10.07 6.99 -2.15
CA GLY A 359 10.86 6.17 -3.06
C GLY A 359 11.96 5.44 -2.33
N GLU A 360 12.89 4.91 -3.11
CA GLU A 360 13.98 4.08 -2.62
C GLU A 360 15.13 4.92 -2.06
N GLY A 361 15.65 4.53 -0.89
CA GLY A 361 16.98 4.90 -0.46
C GLY A 361 18.01 3.96 -1.10
N SER A 362 19.13 4.43 -1.65
CA SER A 362 19.63 5.81 -1.69
C SER A 362 19.23 6.61 -2.94
N VAL A 363 18.48 6.04 -3.88
CA VAL A 363 18.09 6.73 -5.15
C VAL A 363 17.44 8.09 -4.89
N GLY A 364 16.53 8.17 -3.92
CA GLY A 364 15.88 9.41 -3.50
C GLY A 364 16.85 10.48 -2.99
N GLN A 365 17.98 10.06 -2.40
CA GLN A 365 19.04 10.98 -1.94
C GLN A 365 19.60 11.82 -3.08
N HIS A 366 19.64 11.24 -4.27
CA HIS A 366 20.13 11.87 -5.49
C HIS A 366 19.02 12.49 -6.35
N SER A 367 17.82 12.67 -5.79
CA SER A 367 16.67 13.23 -6.48
C SER A 367 16.05 14.39 -5.70
N TYR A 368 15.38 14.10 -4.58
CA TYR A 368 14.56 15.08 -3.86
C TYR A 368 15.02 15.33 -2.42
N HIS A 369 16.08 14.67 -1.93
CA HIS A 369 16.57 14.93 -0.57
C HIS A 369 17.12 16.34 -0.37
N GLN A 370 17.56 17.04 -1.41
CA GLN A 370 17.85 18.47 -1.36
C GLN A 370 16.65 19.25 -0.80
N TRP A 371 15.45 18.95 -1.31
CA TRP A 371 14.22 19.54 -0.82
C TRP A 371 13.86 19.06 0.59
N LEU A 372 14.08 17.77 0.89
CA LEU A 372 13.86 17.25 2.25
C LEU A 372 14.76 17.91 3.29
N HIS A 373 15.97 18.33 2.96
CA HIS A 373 16.91 18.93 3.92
C HIS A 373 16.79 20.45 4.03
N GLN A 374 16.71 21.13 2.89
CA GLN A 374 16.80 22.59 2.82
C GLN A 374 15.56 23.27 2.23
N GLY A 375 14.55 22.50 1.81
CA GLY A 375 13.26 23.04 1.39
C GLY A 375 12.53 23.73 2.54
N SER A 376 11.67 24.71 2.22
CA SER A 376 10.93 25.48 3.23
C SER A 376 9.76 24.71 3.86
N GLN A 377 9.32 23.62 3.24
CA GLN A 377 8.31 22.73 3.81
C GLN A 377 8.94 21.78 4.81
N ASP A 378 8.25 21.59 5.94
CA ASP A 378 8.60 20.62 6.98
C ASP A 378 7.68 19.41 6.86
N VAL A 379 8.29 18.27 6.53
CA VAL A 379 7.62 17.03 6.15
C VAL A 379 8.23 15.87 6.92
N PRO A 380 7.43 15.17 7.75
CA PRO A 380 7.87 13.96 8.42
C PRO A 380 8.29 12.90 7.42
N CYS A 381 9.43 12.28 7.68
CA CYS A 381 9.94 11.16 6.90
C CYS A 381 9.76 9.84 7.65
N GLU A 382 9.60 8.75 6.92
CA GLU A 382 9.57 7.40 7.47
C GLU A 382 10.62 6.57 6.75
N PHE A 383 11.69 6.24 7.47
CA PHE A 383 12.74 5.36 6.99
C PHE A 383 12.30 3.92 7.23
N ILE A 384 12.35 3.08 6.19
CA ILE A 384 12.09 1.65 6.28
C ILE A 384 13.36 0.92 5.86
N LEU A 385 14.15 0.49 6.84
CA LEU A 385 15.39 -0.25 6.61
C LEU A 385 15.12 -1.75 6.72
N ALA A 386 15.25 -2.46 5.60
CA ALA A 386 14.91 -3.88 5.55
C ALA A 386 15.86 -4.63 4.60
N PRO A 387 17.15 -4.78 4.98
CA PRO A 387 18.12 -5.46 4.15
C PRO A 387 17.84 -6.97 4.07
N ASP A 388 18.16 -7.54 2.92
CA ASP A 388 18.25 -9.00 2.72
C ASP A 388 19.66 -9.43 3.13
N LEU A 389 19.82 -10.03 4.31
CA LEU A 389 21.15 -10.32 4.87
C LEU A 389 21.89 -11.44 4.13
N GLY A 390 21.20 -12.22 3.30
CA GLY A 390 21.80 -13.26 2.46
C GLY A 390 22.56 -12.73 1.24
N ARG A 391 22.59 -11.40 1.05
CA ARG A 391 23.21 -10.72 -0.10
C ARG A 391 24.60 -10.18 0.26
N ASP A 392 25.01 -9.13 -0.46
CA ASP A 392 26.33 -8.51 -0.33
C ASP A 392 26.46 -7.72 0.99
N ALA A 393 27.36 -8.18 1.86
CA ALA A 393 27.59 -7.60 3.18
C ALA A 393 28.07 -6.14 3.11
N GLU A 394 28.93 -5.80 2.15
CA GLU A 394 29.44 -4.43 1.97
C GLU A 394 28.29 -3.47 1.58
N GLY A 395 27.49 -3.86 0.59
CA GLY A 395 26.30 -3.13 0.17
C GLY A 395 25.28 -2.93 1.28
N ILE A 396 25.05 -3.94 2.12
CA ILE A 396 24.11 -3.85 3.27
C ILE A 396 24.61 -2.84 4.31
N VAL A 397 25.91 -2.85 4.62
CA VAL A 397 26.52 -1.85 5.52
C VAL A 397 26.36 -0.45 4.93
N ALA A 398 26.68 -0.28 3.64
CA ALA A 398 26.54 1.00 2.97
C ALA A 398 25.08 1.50 2.99
N LEU A 399 24.11 0.66 2.65
CA LEU A 399 22.68 0.98 2.68
C LEU A 399 22.24 1.44 4.08
N THR A 400 22.65 0.71 5.11
CA THR A 400 22.32 0.99 6.51
C THR A 400 22.90 2.33 6.96
N VAL A 401 24.18 2.59 6.68
CA VAL A 401 24.85 3.85 7.02
C VAL A 401 24.14 5.03 6.35
N HIS A 402 23.78 4.89 5.07
CA HIS A 402 23.06 5.93 4.35
C HIS A 402 21.67 6.21 4.96
N ALA A 403 20.92 5.18 5.37
CA ALA A 403 19.64 5.34 6.05
C ALA A 403 19.79 6.11 7.37
N LEU A 404 20.72 5.67 8.21
CA LEU A 404 20.97 6.27 9.53
C LEU A 404 21.46 7.71 9.42
N ALA A 405 22.42 7.99 8.54
CA ALA A 405 22.97 9.32 8.33
C ALA A 405 21.88 10.31 7.87
N GLN A 406 21.02 9.91 6.95
CA GLN A 406 19.93 10.78 6.48
C GLN A 406 18.92 11.07 7.60
N ALA A 407 18.52 10.06 8.38
CA ALA A 407 17.63 10.25 9.52
C ALA A 407 18.25 11.17 10.59
N GLU A 408 19.56 11.06 10.81
CA GLU A 408 20.29 11.91 11.74
C GLU A 408 20.37 13.36 11.26
N VAL A 409 20.77 13.61 10.01
CA VAL A 409 20.89 14.97 9.46
C VAL A 409 19.53 15.67 9.40
N LEU A 410 18.44 14.95 9.09
CA LEU A 410 17.09 15.53 9.12
C LEU A 410 16.71 16.05 10.51
N ALA A 411 17.03 15.30 11.58
CA ALA A 411 16.71 15.71 12.94
C ALA A 411 17.67 16.78 13.47
N ASN A 412 18.97 16.59 13.26
CA ASN A 412 20.01 17.38 13.91
C ASN A 412 20.37 18.61 13.08
N GLY A 413 20.46 18.51 11.76
CA GLY A 413 20.95 19.58 10.89
C GLY A 413 22.45 19.81 11.00
N ARG A 414 22.90 20.96 10.49
CA ARG A 414 24.28 21.46 10.46
C ARG A 414 24.20 22.98 10.49
N SER A 415 24.55 23.57 11.62
CA SER A 415 24.49 25.01 11.92
C SER A 415 25.53 25.82 11.14
N LEU A 416 25.35 27.14 11.08
CA LEU A 416 26.31 28.03 10.42
C LEU A 416 27.69 28.00 11.09
N ASP A 417 27.73 27.86 12.42
CA ASP A 417 28.98 27.80 13.17
C ASP A 417 29.73 26.50 12.89
N GLU A 418 29.03 25.37 12.80
CA GLU A 418 29.59 24.07 12.37
C GLU A 418 30.15 24.18 10.94
N VAL A 419 29.39 24.76 9.99
CA VAL A 419 29.87 24.97 8.61
C VAL A 419 31.15 25.82 8.58
N LYS A 420 31.19 26.93 9.33
CA LYS A 420 32.35 27.83 9.37
C LYS A 420 33.56 27.21 10.07
N ALA A 421 33.34 26.34 11.05
CA ALA A 421 34.41 25.63 11.73
C ALA A 421 35.02 24.51 10.86
N GLU A 422 34.19 23.75 10.17
CA GLU A 422 34.61 22.63 9.31
C GLU A 422 35.19 23.11 7.97
N GLU A 423 34.71 24.24 7.44
CA GLU A 423 35.06 24.78 6.13
C GLU A 423 35.37 26.30 6.22
N PRO A 424 36.50 26.71 6.85
CA PRO A 424 36.77 28.11 7.21
C PRO A 424 37.01 29.05 6.02
N ASP A 425 37.37 28.52 4.84
CA ASP A 425 37.69 29.29 3.65
C ASP A 425 36.45 29.70 2.82
N LEU A 426 35.25 29.30 3.23
CA LEU A 426 34.01 29.65 2.55
C LEU A 426 33.64 31.13 2.73
N SER A 427 33.08 31.74 1.70
CA SER A 427 32.41 33.04 1.86
C SER A 427 31.18 32.91 2.75
N ASP A 428 30.80 33.99 3.45
CA ASP A 428 29.61 33.96 4.34
C ASP A 428 28.33 33.55 3.59
N ALA A 429 28.20 33.96 2.33
CA ALA A 429 27.06 33.59 1.49
C ALA A 429 27.00 32.08 1.23
N VAL A 430 28.13 31.44 0.91
CA VAL A 430 28.18 29.99 0.65
C VAL A 430 28.03 29.21 1.96
N ALA A 431 28.63 29.68 3.06
CA ALA A 431 28.47 29.05 4.36
C ALA A 431 26.99 28.97 4.77
N ARG A 432 26.21 30.04 4.55
CA ARG A 432 24.76 30.06 4.81
C ARG A 432 23.97 29.11 3.90
N GLN A 433 24.38 28.92 2.65
CA GLN A 433 23.75 27.96 1.73
C GLN A 433 24.01 26.50 2.12
N LYS A 434 25.07 26.22 2.89
CA LYS A 434 25.40 24.87 3.39
C LYS A 434 24.73 24.52 4.73
N VAL A 435 24.01 25.46 5.34
CA VAL A 435 23.27 25.21 6.59
C VAL A 435 22.15 24.21 6.34
N HIS A 436 22.07 23.22 7.21
CA HIS A 436 20.93 22.31 7.30
C HIS A 436 20.18 22.66 8.57
N ALA A 437 18.91 23.08 8.46
CA ALA A 437 18.16 23.57 9.62
C ALA A 437 17.91 22.49 10.69
N GLY A 438 17.93 21.21 10.30
CA GLY A 438 17.49 20.12 11.17
C GLY A 438 16.00 20.26 11.51
N GLY A 439 15.57 19.67 12.62
CA GLY A 439 14.21 19.86 13.12
C GLY A 439 13.13 19.09 12.34
N ARG A 440 13.51 18.15 11.48
CA ARG A 440 12.59 17.39 10.64
C ARG A 440 12.30 16.04 11.28
N ALA A 441 11.02 15.82 11.59
CA ALA A 441 10.59 14.61 12.28
C ALA A 441 10.79 13.36 11.42
N SER A 442 11.14 12.24 12.03
CA SER A 442 11.19 10.96 11.34
C SER A 442 10.88 9.76 12.22
N THR A 443 10.23 8.77 11.61
CA THR A 443 10.12 7.41 12.16
C THR A 443 11.20 6.55 11.52
N PHE A 444 11.87 5.71 12.31
CA PHE A 444 12.82 4.72 11.79
C PHE A 444 12.28 3.32 12.05
N LEU A 445 11.64 2.75 11.03
CA LEU A 445 11.12 1.40 11.01
C LEU A 445 12.18 0.47 10.41
N TYR A 446 12.47 -0.64 11.06
CA TYR A 446 13.50 -1.57 10.58
C TYR A 446 13.18 -3.02 10.89
N ASN A 447 13.68 -3.88 10.01
CA ASN A 447 13.73 -5.32 10.17
C ASN A 447 15.17 -5.76 9.89
N LYS A 448 15.66 -6.76 10.63
CA LYS A 448 17.06 -7.18 10.54
C LYS A 448 17.34 -8.08 9.33
N ASP A 449 16.37 -8.90 8.92
CA ASP A 449 16.52 -9.89 7.87
C ASP A 449 15.23 -9.98 7.06
N PHE A 450 15.20 -9.27 5.94
CA PHE A 450 13.98 -9.05 5.19
C PHE A 450 13.73 -10.18 4.19
N GLY A 451 12.67 -10.94 4.45
CA GLY A 451 12.16 -12.00 3.57
C GLY A 451 10.63 -11.99 3.46
N PRO A 452 10.03 -13.04 2.87
CA PRO A 452 8.58 -13.16 2.67
C PRO A 452 7.74 -12.95 3.94
N GLU A 453 8.15 -13.54 5.07
CA GLU A 453 7.46 -13.35 6.36
C GLU A 453 7.50 -11.89 6.81
N ALA A 454 8.69 -11.26 6.81
CA ALA A 454 8.84 -9.86 7.18
C ALA A 454 8.02 -8.92 6.28
N PHE A 455 7.94 -9.22 4.97
CA PHE A 455 7.05 -8.49 4.05
C PHE A 455 5.58 -8.62 4.45
N GLY A 456 5.11 -9.84 4.73
CA GLY A 456 3.75 -10.08 5.20
C GLY A 456 3.41 -9.29 6.46
N SER A 457 4.29 -9.33 7.46
CA SER A 457 4.13 -8.58 8.71
C SER A 457 4.10 -7.07 8.47
N LEU A 458 4.91 -6.56 7.54
CA LEU A 458 4.95 -5.13 7.20
C LEU A 458 3.65 -4.65 6.57
N ILE A 459 3.14 -5.38 5.58
CA ILE A 459 1.90 -4.99 4.90
C ILE A 459 0.72 -5.05 5.89
N SER A 460 0.61 -6.12 6.69
CA SER A 460 -0.41 -6.21 7.74
C SER A 460 -0.29 -5.07 8.77
N LEU A 461 0.93 -4.67 9.15
CA LEU A 461 1.16 -3.51 10.01
C LEU A 461 0.55 -2.23 9.43
N PHE A 462 0.78 -1.96 8.13
CA PHE A 462 0.22 -0.79 7.47
C PHE A 462 -1.30 -0.86 7.30
N GLU A 463 -1.87 -2.05 7.05
CA GLU A 463 -3.33 -2.24 7.01
C GLU A 463 -3.98 -1.87 8.35
N HIS A 464 -3.46 -2.42 9.45
CA HIS A 464 -3.98 -2.12 10.79
C HIS A 464 -3.74 -0.68 11.20
N ARG A 465 -2.54 -0.12 10.93
CA ARG A 465 -2.24 1.29 11.13
C ARG A 465 -3.25 2.19 10.40
N THR A 466 -3.59 1.84 9.16
CA THR A 466 -4.59 2.57 8.35
C THR A 466 -5.97 2.50 9.00
N TYR A 467 -6.40 1.32 9.46
CA TYR A 467 -7.67 1.15 10.17
C TYR A 467 -7.76 2.00 11.44
N PHE A 468 -6.74 1.93 12.30
CA PHE A 468 -6.71 2.68 13.55
C PHE A 468 -6.61 4.20 13.33
N ALA A 469 -5.86 4.65 12.32
CA ALA A 469 -5.80 6.07 11.98
C ALA A 469 -7.18 6.58 11.51
N GLY A 470 -7.89 5.80 10.69
CA GLY A 470 -9.26 6.09 10.30
C GLY A 470 -10.21 6.20 11.51
N HIS A 471 -10.09 5.27 12.46
CA HIS A 471 -10.86 5.28 13.71
C HIS A 471 -10.59 6.52 14.57
N LEU A 472 -9.33 6.94 14.71
CA LEU A 472 -8.95 8.19 15.43
C LEU A 472 -9.59 9.44 14.82
N TRP A 473 -9.72 9.48 13.49
CA TRP A 473 -10.38 10.57 12.79
C TRP A 473 -11.92 10.44 12.76
N GLY A 474 -12.49 9.32 13.21
CA GLY A 474 -13.92 9.05 13.13
C GLY A 474 -14.41 8.79 11.71
N LEU A 475 -13.58 8.13 10.88
CA LEU A 475 -13.84 7.85 9.47
C LEU A 475 -14.29 6.42 9.23
N ASN A 476 -14.87 6.17 8.06
CA ASN A 476 -14.97 4.83 7.48
C ASN A 476 -13.77 4.57 6.55
N PRO A 477 -12.78 3.73 6.95
CA PRO A 477 -11.59 3.45 6.14
C PRO A 477 -11.87 2.46 5.00
N PHE A 478 -13.07 1.87 4.91
CA PHE A 478 -13.37 0.77 3.99
C PHE A 478 -14.20 1.16 2.76
N ASP A 479 -14.79 2.36 2.74
CA ASP A 479 -15.49 2.90 1.56
C ASP A 479 -14.60 3.77 0.68
N GLN A 480 -15.12 4.19 -0.49
CA GLN A 480 -14.42 5.08 -1.43
C GLN A 480 -15.37 5.91 -2.33
N TRP A 481 -16.41 6.54 -1.78
CA TRP A 481 -17.41 7.27 -2.58
C TRP A 481 -16.83 8.38 -3.49
N GLY A 482 -15.65 8.92 -3.15
CA GLY A 482 -14.98 9.98 -3.90
C GLY A 482 -14.63 9.63 -5.35
N VAL A 483 -14.54 8.34 -5.71
CA VAL A 483 -14.16 7.92 -7.08
C VAL A 483 -15.36 7.79 -8.04
N GLU A 484 -16.59 7.70 -7.53
CA GLU A 484 -17.77 7.35 -8.33
C GLU A 484 -18.21 8.48 -9.29
N ARG A 485 -18.03 9.74 -8.89
CA ARG A 485 -18.42 10.89 -9.72
C ARG A 485 -17.56 10.98 -10.99
N GLY A 486 -16.27 10.68 -10.89
CA GLY A 486 -15.36 10.66 -12.03
C GLY A 486 -15.78 9.61 -13.06
N LYS A 487 -16.05 8.39 -12.62
CA LYS A 487 -16.54 7.28 -13.47
C LYS A 487 -17.83 7.65 -14.21
N THR A 488 -18.80 8.21 -13.47
CA THR A 488 -20.07 8.65 -14.06
C THR A 488 -19.85 9.76 -15.10
N MET A 489 -18.91 10.68 -14.85
CA MET A 489 -18.60 11.76 -15.79
C MET A 489 -17.90 11.24 -17.04
N ALA A 490 -16.94 10.33 -16.91
CA ALA A 490 -16.26 9.71 -18.06
C ALA A 490 -17.28 9.04 -19.00
N GLY A 491 -18.22 8.26 -18.45
CA GLY A 491 -19.29 7.65 -19.24
C GLY A 491 -20.16 8.65 -20.02
N ARG A 492 -20.46 9.82 -19.43
CA ARG A 492 -21.21 10.89 -20.10
C ARG A 492 -20.41 11.57 -21.20
N LEU A 493 -19.10 11.75 -20.98
CA LEU A 493 -18.21 12.41 -21.93
C LEU A 493 -17.86 11.53 -23.13
N LYS A 494 -18.02 10.21 -23.06
CA LYS A 494 -17.87 9.33 -24.24
C LYS A 494 -18.69 9.81 -25.43
N GLY A 495 -19.97 10.11 -25.22
CA GLY A 495 -20.83 10.61 -26.30
C GLY A 495 -20.35 11.95 -26.86
N ALA A 496 -19.81 12.82 -26.00
CA ALA A 496 -19.28 14.12 -26.41
C ALA A 496 -17.99 13.98 -27.24
N ILE A 497 -17.13 13.01 -26.90
CA ILE A 497 -15.94 12.68 -27.68
C ILE A 497 -16.30 12.02 -29.02
N THR A 498 -17.31 11.15 -29.06
CA THR A 498 -17.74 10.48 -30.30
C THR A 498 -18.71 11.32 -31.15
N GLY A 499 -19.04 12.54 -30.74
CA GLY A 499 -19.96 13.44 -31.45
C GLY A 499 -21.45 13.11 -31.35
N SER A 500 -21.86 12.19 -30.46
CA SER A 500 -23.26 11.80 -30.25
C SER A 500 -23.98 12.63 -29.17
N SER A 501 -23.23 13.44 -28.40
CA SER A 501 -23.77 14.41 -27.45
C SER A 501 -22.85 15.62 -27.31
N ALA A 502 -23.23 16.63 -26.52
CA ALA A 502 -22.37 17.77 -26.19
C ALA A 502 -21.97 17.72 -24.72
N ALA A 503 -20.74 18.15 -24.40
CA ALA A 503 -20.33 18.35 -23.02
C ALA A 503 -20.97 19.63 -22.44
N ALA A 504 -21.50 19.53 -21.22
CA ALA A 504 -22.20 20.64 -20.57
C ALA A 504 -21.25 21.68 -19.96
N ASP A 505 -20.07 21.27 -19.50
CA ASP A 505 -19.07 22.18 -18.93
C ASP A 505 -18.35 22.96 -20.05
N PRO A 506 -18.32 24.31 -20.02
CA PRO A 506 -17.75 25.11 -21.11
C PRO A 506 -16.27 24.86 -21.37
N VAL A 507 -15.48 24.61 -20.31
CA VAL A 507 -14.05 24.33 -20.43
C VAL A 507 -13.85 22.97 -21.09
N THR A 508 -14.55 21.94 -20.61
CA THR A 508 -14.53 20.59 -21.18
C THR A 508 -14.97 20.60 -22.63
N ALA A 509 -16.06 21.31 -22.96
CA ALA A 509 -16.53 21.44 -24.34
C ALA A 509 -15.50 22.13 -25.24
N SER A 510 -14.78 23.14 -24.72
CA SER A 510 -13.70 23.78 -25.46
C SER A 510 -12.51 22.86 -25.69
N LEU A 511 -12.17 22.02 -24.71
CA LEU A 511 -11.10 21.03 -24.83
C LEU A 511 -11.46 19.95 -25.84
N ILE A 512 -12.69 19.44 -25.81
CA ILE A 512 -13.17 18.45 -26.80
C ILE A 512 -13.00 19.00 -28.22
N ARG A 513 -13.47 20.23 -28.49
CA ARG A 513 -13.30 20.87 -29.80
C ARG A 513 -11.83 21.06 -30.21
N ALA A 514 -10.92 21.21 -29.26
CA ALA A 514 -9.50 21.36 -29.53
C ALA A 514 -8.83 20.00 -29.85
N LEU A 515 -9.42 18.89 -29.37
CA LEU A 515 -8.93 17.53 -29.59
C LEU A 515 -9.48 16.91 -30.89
N GLY A 516 -10.62 17.38 -31.39
CA GLY A 516 -11.26 16.92 -32.63
C GLY A 516 -12.78 17.02 -32.55
#